data_AF-A0A4Q5R1A7-F1
#
_entry.id   AF-A0A4Q5R1A7-F1
#
_cell.length_a   1.000
_cell.length_b   1.000
_cell.length_c   1.000
_cell.angle_alpha   90.00
_cell.angle_beta   90.00
_cell.angle_gamma   90.00
#
_symmetry.space_group_name_H-M   'P 1'
#
loop_
_entity.id
_entity.type
_entity.pdbx_description
1 polymer ?
#
loop_
_entity_poly.entity_id
_entity_poly.type
_entity_poly.pdbx_seq_one_letter_code
_entity_poly.pdbx_strand_id
1 'polypeptide(L)'
;MGVAIRDTLEPSPARGKLTRLEQAEALLGHRFTDQALLAESLTHRSALQPKRRSKSPTKSNERLEFVGDRVLGLIVAEWLIERFPHEPEGALGRRHAYLVSRRVLAELADAAGLASALNIGVSEAKAG
;
A
#
# COMPACT_ATOMS: atom_id res chain seq x y z
N MET A 1 29.04 -3.45 5.04
CA MET A 1 28.46 -2.69 6.15
C MET A 1 27.00 -3.10 6.29
N GLY A 2 26.67 -3.89 7.30
CA GLY A 2 25.31 -4.39 7.54
C GLY A 2 24.45 -3.29 8.14
N VAL A 3 23.39 -2.90 7.44
CA VAL A 3 22.31 -2.11 8.03
C VAL A 3 21.48 -3.08 8.85
N ALA A 4 21.64 -3.00 10.17
CA ALA A 4 20.77 -3.67 11.11
C ALA A 4 19.36 -3.09 10.93
N ILE A 5 18.44 -3.88 10.36
CA ILE A 5 17.01 -3.65 10.51
C ILE A 5 16.69 -3.92 11.97
N ARG A 6 16.80 -2.88 12.80
CA ARG A 6 16.41 -2.94 14.20
C ARG A 6 14.89 -2.95 14.28
N ASP A 7 14.40 -4.14 14.56
CA ASP A 7 13.35 -4.46 15.51
C ASP A 7 13.09 -3.33 16.52
N THR A 8 11.98 -2.61 16.37
CA THR A 8 11.17 -2.02 17.46
C THR A 8 9.85 -1.50 16.85
N LEU A 9 8.91 -2.42 16.58
CA LEU A 9 7.49 -2.07 16.61
C LEU A 9 6.98 -2.51 17.98
N GLU A 10 7.32 -1.76 19.02
CA GLU A 10 6.67 -1.90 20.32
C GLU A 10 5.34 -1.12 20.27
N PRO A 11 4.17 -1.78 20.31
CA PRO A 11 2.90 -1.07 20.34
C PRO A 11 2.68 -0.48 21.74
N SER A 12 2.68 0.86 21.82
CA SER A 12 2.24 1.57 23.02
C SER A 12 0.71 1.47 23.19
N PRO A 13 0.19 1.12 24.39
CA PRO A 13 -1.21 0.74 24.56
C PRO A 13 -2.09 1.97 24.81
N ALA A 14 -2.74 2.48 23.76
CA ALA A 14 -3.92 3.32 23.92
C ALA A 14 -5.15 2.41 24.06
N ARG A 15 -5.82 2.45 25.22
CA ARG A 15 -7.11 1.80 25.46
C ARG A 15 -8.21 2.46 24.61
N GLY A 16 -8.34 2.00 23.37
CA GLY A 16 -9.37 2.36 22.39
C GLY A 16 -9.10 1.61 21.08
N LYS A 17 -10.14 1.17 20.36
CA LYS A 17 -9.93 0.60 19.02
C LYS A 17 -9.34 1.69 18.13
N LEU A 18 -8.12 1.47 17.61
CA LEU A 18 -7.50 2.37 16.64
C LEU A 18 -8.43 2.56 15.44
N THR A 19 -8.50 3.79 14.94
CA THR A 19 -9.12 4.11 13.66
C THR A 19 -8.37 3.42 12.51
N ARG A 20 -9.01 3.27 11.34
CA ARG A 20 -8.35 2.67 10.16
C ARG A 20 -7.09 3.42 9.75
N LEU A 21 -7.09 4.75 9.87
CA LEU A 21 -5.94 5.59 9.51
C LEU A 21 -4.77 5.34 10.48
N GLU A 22 -5.04 5.32 11.79
CA GLU A 22 -4.01 5.01 12.80
C GLU A 22 -3.43 3.61 12.64
N GLN A 23 -4.26 2.62 12.26
CA GLN A 23 -3.80 1.28 11.92
C GLN A 23 -2.86 1.31 10.72
N ALA A 24 -3.24 2.01 9.64
CA ALA A 24 -2.40 2.12 8.45
C ALA A 24 -1.06 2.80 8.75
N GLU A 25 -1.05 3.89 9.51
CA GLU A 25 0.20 4.57 9.90
C GLU A 25 1.10 3.71 10.76
N ALA A 26 0.52 2.88 11.64
CA ALA A 26 1.26 1.92 12.44
C ALA A 26 1.86 0.80 11.56
N LEU A 27 1.08 0.25 10.63
CA LEU A 27 1.54 -0.77 9.68
C LEU A 27 2.66 -0.26 8.76
N LEU A 28 2.54 0.98 8.29
CA LEU A 28 3.52 1.60 7.40
C LEU A 28 4.75 2.14 8.14
N GLY A 29 4.71 2.26 9.48
CA GLY A 29 5.73 2.95 10.25
C GLY A 29 5.89 4.43 9.85
N HIS A 30 4.85 5.02 9.26
CA HIS A 30 4.88 6.37 8.70
C HIS A 30 3.67 7.18 9.15
N ARG A 31 3.92 8.40 9.62
CA ARG A 31 2.87 9.37 9.98
C ARG A 31 2.67 10.34 8.82
N PHE A 32 1.44 10.43 8.32
CA PHE A 32 1.08 11.32 7.23
C PHE A 32 0.81 12.73 7.76
N THR A 33 1.50 13.72 7.20
CA THR A 33 1.19 15.14 7.45
C THR A 33 -0.20 15.50 6.96
N ASP A 34 -0.64 14.91 5.84
CA ASP A 34 -1.98 15.06 5.28
C ASP A 34 -2.78 13.76 5.43
N GLN A 35 -3.67 13.73 6.42
CA GLN A 35 -4.56 12.60 6.69
C GLN A 35 -5.59 12.37 5.57
N ALA A 36 -5.92 13.40 4.78
CA ALA A 36 -6.84 13.24 3.65
C ALA A 36 -6.19 12.43 2.53
N LEU A 37 -4.87 12.56 2.34
CA LEU A 37 -4.11 11.76 1.39
C LEU A 37 -4.10 10.27 1.78
N LEU A 38 -3.89 9.97 3.07
CA LEU A 38 -3.98 8.60 3.59
C LEU A 38 -5.38 8.02 3.46
N ALA A 39 -6.41 8.81 3.74
CA ALA A 39 -7.79 8.38 3.57
C ALA A 39 -8.14 8.10 2.09
N GLU A 40 -7.63 8.91 1.16
CA GLU A 40 -7.78 8.70 -0.29
C GLU A 40 -7.08 7.41 -0.74
N SER A 41 -5.84 7.16 -0.29
CA SER A 41 -5.07 5.97 -0.69
C SER A 41 -5.68 4.64 -0.23
N LEU A 42 -6.39 4.65 0.90
CA LEU A 42 -7.07 3.48 1.45
C LEU A 42 -8.51 3.30 0.94
N THR A 43 -9.04 4.23 0.12
CA THR A 43 -10.42 4.17 -0.37
C THR A 43 -10.50 3.56 -1.75
N HIS A 44 -10.99 2.32 -1.83
CA HIS A 44 -11.27 1.68 -3.11
C HIS A 44 -12.52 2.30 -3.76
N ARG A 45 -12.57 2.32 -5.09
CA ARG A 45 -13.72 2.85 -5.85
C ARG A 45 -15.05 2.20 -5.47
N SER A 46 -15.06 0.94 -5.02
CA SER A 46 -16.27 0.23 -4.61
C SER A 46 -16.90 0.78 -3.33
N ALA A 47 -16.15 1.51 -2.49
CA ALA A 47 -16.69 2.20 -1.32
C ALA A 47 -17.41 3.51 -1.67
N LEU A 48 -17.20 4.03 -2.89
CA LEU A 48 -17.84 5.26 -3.34
C LEU A 48 -19.27 4.95 -3.81
N GLN A 49 -20.26 5.31 -3.01
CA GLN A 49 -21.66 5.25 -3.44
C GLN A 49 -21.94 6.34 -4.50
N PRO A 50 -22.80 6.09 -5.50
CA PRO A 50 -23.31 7.12 -6.39
C PRO A 50 -24.03 8.19 -5.56
N LYS A 51 -23.43 9.38 -5.46
CA LYS A 51 -23.78 10.39 -4.46
C LYS A 51 -25.27 10.79 -4.47
N ARG A 52 -25.93 10.62 -3.33
CA ARG A 52 -26.93 11.57 -2.84
C ARG A 52 -26.25 12.50 -1.81
N ARG A 53 -25.91 13.72 -2.24
CA ARG A 53 -25.70 14.93 -1.39
C ARG A 53 -24.59 14.92 -0.31
N SER A 54 -23.35 14.53 -0.63
CA SER A 54 -22.18 14.91 0.20
C SER A 54 -21.46 16.15 -0.34
N LYS A 55 -21.24 17.13 0.55
CA LYS A 55 -20.55 18.43 0.31
C LYS A 55 -19.07 18.29 -0.07
N SER A 56 -18.47 17.11 0.07
CA SER A 56 -17.13 16.81 -0.47
C SER A 56 -17.11 15.39 -1.07
N PRO A 57 -16.70 15.19 -2.34
CA PRO A 57 -16.40 13.85 -2.86
C PRO A 57 -15.17 13.28 -2.17
N THR A 58 -15.33 12.20 -1.41
CA THR A 58 -14.20 11.30 -1.16
C THR A 58 -13.75 10.75 -2.51
N LYS A 59 -12.46 10.86 -2.82
CA LYS A 59 -11.85 10.33 -4.04
C LYS A 59 -11.47 8.87 -3.84
N SER A 60 -11.44 8.10 -4.93
CA SER A 60 -10.88 6.76 -4.95
C SER A 60 -9.36 6.84 -5.04
N ASN A 61 -8.69 5.78 -4.63
CA ASN A 61 -7.26 5.62 -4.74
C ASN A 61 -6.73 5.48 -6.19
N GLU A 62 -7.57 5.37 -7.22
CA GLU A 62 -7.18 5.05 -8.61
C GLU A 62 -6.07 5.98 -9.17
N ARG A 63 -6.13 7.29 -8.83
CA ARG A 63 -5.09 8.23 -9.27
C ARG A 63 -3.78 8.03 -8.52
N LEU A 64 -3.85 7.68 -7.23
CA LEU A 64 -2.68 7.40 -6.41
C LEU A 64 -2.06 6.05 -6.79
N GLU A 65 -2.88 5.04 -7.11
CA GLU A 65 -2.46 3.75 -7.66
C GLU A 65 -1.67 3.94 -8.95
N PHE A 66 -2.18 4.75 -9.90
CA PHE A 66 -1.48 5.05 -11.15
C PHE A 66 -0.06 5.59 -10.95
N VAL A 67 0.12 6.47 -9.95
CA VAL A 67 1.44 7.04 -9.59
C VAL A 67 2.27 6.01 -8.82
N GLY A 68 1.65 5.33 -7.85
CA GLY A 68 2.28 4.33 -7.00
C GLY A 68 2.92 3.19 -7.79
N ASP A 69 2.22 2.67 -8.82
CA ASP A 69 2.75 1.62 -9.70
C ASP A 69 4.05 2.04 -10.39
N ARG A 70 4.14 3.30 -10.81
CA ARG A 70 5.34 3.84 -11.48
C ARG A 70 6.49 4.06 -10.51
N VAL A 71 6.18 4.57 -9.32
CA VAL A 71 7.17 4.75 -8.26
C VAL A 71 7.73 3.40 -7.82
N LEU A 72 6.85 2.42 -7.54
CA LEU A 72 7.25 1.06 -7.19
C LEU A 72 8.08 0.42 -8.31
N GLY A 73 7.62 0.55 -9.56
CA GLY A 73 8.34 0.06 -10.73
C GLY A 73 9.76 0.60 -10.82
N LEU A 74 9.95 1.90 -10.61
CA LEU A 74 11.28 2.52 -10.63
C LEU A 74 12.17 2.00 -9.49
N ILE A 75 11.67 2.01 -8.25
CA ILE A 75 12.43 1.59 -7.07
C ILE A 75 12.87 0.12 -7.20
N VAL A 76 11.98 -0.77 -7.67
CA VAL A 76 12.32 -2.18 -7.86
C VAL A 76 13.33 -2.37 -9.00
N ALA A 77 13.25 -1.59 -10.07
CA ALA A 77 14.24 -1.64 -11.15
C ALA A 77 15.63 -1.21 -10.68
N GLU A 78 15.72 -0.11 -9.93
CA GLU A 78 16.97 0.36 -9.33
C GLU A 78 17.56 -0.68 -8.38
N TRP A 79 16.74 -1.20 -7.45
CA TRP A 79 17.15 -2.24 -6.52
C TRP A 79 17.66 -3.52 -7.22
N LEU A 80 17.02 -3.93 -8.33
CA LEU A 80 17.45 -5.09 -9.10
C LEU A 80 18.80 -4.89 -9.79
N ILE A 81 19.04 -3.71 -10.37
CA ILE A 81 20.33 -3.39 -11.01
C ILE A 81 21.45 -3.37 -9.98
N GLU A 82 21.21 -2.79 -8.80
CA GLU A 82 22.19 -2.78 -7.70
C GLU A 82 22.46 -4.19 -7.16
N ARG A 83 21.41 -5.00 -7.01
CA ARG A 83 21.49 -6.34 -6.40
C ARG A 83 22.06 -7.40 -7.34
N PHE A 84 21.83 -7.26 -8.65
CA PHE A 84 22.21 -8.22 -9.67
C PHE A 84 22.97 -7.55 -10.84
N PRO A 85 24.15 -6.95 -10.57
CA PRO A 85 24.85 -6.08 -11.53
C PRO A 85 25.39 -6.79 -12.79
N HIS A 86 25.34 -8.12 -12.83
CA HIS A 86 25.83 -8.93 -13.95
C HIS A 86 24.70 -9.71 -14.66
N GLU A 87 23.45 -9.57 -14.22
CA GLU A 87 22.33 -10.20 -14.91
C GLU A 87 21.96 -9.43 -16.19
N PRO A 88 21.62 -10.12 -17.29
CA PRO A 88 21.17 -9.45 -18.50
C PRO A 88 19.78 -8.84 -18.30
N GLU A 89 19.47 -7.78 -19.06
CA GLU A 89 18.20 -7.05 -19.02
C GLU A 89 16.98 -7.98 -19.04
N GLY A 90 16.96 -8.99 -19.91
CA GLY A 90 15.83 -9.92 -19.99
C GLY A 90 15.58 -10.74 -18.72
N ALA A 91 16.63 -11.04 -17.93
CA ALA A 91 16.47 -11.70 -16.64
C ALA A 91 15.98 -10.72 -15.57
N LEU A 92 16.55 -9.51 -15.53
CA LEU A 92 16.11 -8.42 -14.65
C LEU A 92 14.63 -8.08 -14.91
N GLY A 93 14.22 -7.99 -16.17
CA GLY A 93 12.83 -7.72 -16.57
C GLY A 93 11.84 -8.79 -16.09
N ARG A 94 12.22 -10.08 -16.13
CA ARG A 94 11.37 -11.15 -15.58
C ARG A 94 11.23 -11.05 -14.06
N ARG A 95 12.31 -10.75 -13.34
CA ARG A 95 12.28 -10.53 -11.88
C ARG A 95 11.42 -9.32 -11.55
N HIS A 96 11.62 -8.23 -12.26
CA HIS A 96 10.86 -7.00 -12.10
C HIS A 96 9.36 -7.25 -12.26
N ALA A 97 8.95 -7.84 -13.39
CA ALA A 97 7.55 -8.15 -13.67
C ALA A 97 6.92 -9.06 -12.60
N TYR A 98 7.67 -10.00 -12.04
CA TYR A 98 7.20 -10.84 -10.94
C TYR A 98 7.02 -10.04 -9.64
N LEU A 99 8.03 -9.27 -9.24
CA LEU A 99 8.04 -8.53 -7.97
C LEU A 99 6.98 -7.43 -7.90
N VAL A 100 6.67 -6.79 -9.02
CA VAL A 100 5.61 -5.76 -9.10
C VAL A 100 4.26 -6.33 -9.54
N SER A 101 4.13 -7.66 -9.64
CA SER A 101 2.88 -8.28 -10.08
C SER A 101 1.78 -8.15 -9.02
N ARG A 102 0.54 -7.99 -9.47
CA ARG A 102 -0.65 -7.97 -8.60
C ARG A 102 -0.66 -9.14 -7.61
N ARG A 103 -0.31 -10.35 -8.05
CA ARG A 103 -0.30 -11.54 -7.19
C ARG A 103 0.64 -11.38 -6.00
N VAL A 104 1.90 -11.01 -6.26
CA VAL A 104 2.92 -10.83 -5.21
C VAL A 104 2.55 -9.67 -4.31
N LEU A 105 2.09 -8.54 -4.87
CA LEU A 105 1.70 -7.38 -4.08
C LEU A 105 0.47 -7.64 -3.20
N ALA A 106 -0.50 -8.42 -3.67
CA ALA A 106 -1.66 -8.83 -2.88
C ALA A 106 -1.23 -9.74 -1.72
N GLU A 107 -0.41 -10.76 -1.99
CA GLU A 107 0.13 -11.66 -0.96
C GLU A 107 0.89 -10.87 0.14
N LEU A 108 1.66 -9.85 -0.24
CA LEU A 108 2.37 -8.98 0.69
C LEU A 108 1.42 -8.07 1.49
N ALA A 109 0.39 -7.52 0.84
CA ALA A 109 -0.61 -6.67 1.49
C ALA A 109 -1.41 -7.45 2.55
N ASP A 110 -1.75 -8.71 2.25
CA ASP A 110 -2.43 -9.60 3.19
C ASP A 110 -1.54 -9.98 4.37
N ALA A 111 -0.28 -10.36 4.09
CA ALA A 111 0.69 -10.67 5.13
C ALA A 111 0.96 -9.46 6.06
N ALA A 112 0.92 -8.25 5.51
CA ALA A 112 1.03 -7.00 6.26
C ALA A 112 -0.26 -6.59 7.00
N GLY A 113 -1.38 -7.30 6.80
CA GLY A 113 -2.66 -6.99 7.44
C GLY A 113 -3.33 -5.71 6.92
N LEU A 114 -2.94 -5.23 5.72
CA LEU A 114 -3.42 -3.96 5.14
C LEU A 114 -4.93 -3.97 4.90
N ALA A 115 -5.51 -5.14 4.63
CA ALA A 115 -6.96 -5.32 4.41
C ALA A 115 -7.83 -4.70 5.51
N SER A 116 -7.37 -4.73 6.77
CA SER A 116 -8.10 -4.17 7.92
C SER A 116 -8.23 -2.64 7.89
N ALA A 117 -7.31 -1.96 7.20
CA ALA A 117 -7.29 -0.50 7.07
C ALA A 117 -8.03 0.00 5.81
N LEU A 118 -8.31 -0.87 4.84
CA LEU A 118 -8.95 -0.49 3.58
C LEU A 118 -10.43 -0.12 3.77
N ASN A 119 -10.88 0.86 3.00
CA ASN A 119 -12.28 1.27 2.88
C ASN A 119 -12.82 0.75 1.54
N ILE A 120 -13.52 -0.38 1.59
CA ILE A 120 -14.03 -1.13 0.43
C ILE A 120 -15.55 -1.30 0.59
N GLY A 121 -16.30 -1.30 -0.52
CA GLY A 121 -17.74 -1.58 -0.52
C GLY A 121 -18.08 -2.99 -0.03
N VAL A 122 -19.25 -3.14 0.62
CA VAL A 122 -19.72 -4.38 1.26
C VAL A 122 -19.73 -5.60 0.32
N SER A 123 -19.94 -5.38 -0.97
CA SER A 123 -19.96 -6.43 -2.01
C SER A 123 -18.57 -6.91 -2.44
N GLU A 124 -17.51 -6.14 -2.22
CA GLU A 124 -16.14 -6.49 -2.62
C GLU A 124 -15.30 -7.09 -1.49
N ALA A 125 -15.65 -6.84 -0.23
CA ALA A 125 -14.97 -7.44 0.93
C ALA A 125 -15.07 -8.98 1.01
N LYS A 126 -15.81 -9.62 0.11
CA LYS A 126 -15.97 -11.09 0.02
C LYS A 126 -15.23 -11.72 -1.17
N ALA A 127 -14.67 -10.90 -2.07
CA ALA A 127 -14.04 -11.35 -3.31
C ALA A 127 -12.52 -11.14 -3.33
N GLY A 128 -11.96 -10.51 -2.28
CA GLY A 128 -10.53 -10.35 -2.03
C GLY A 128 -10.07 -11.36 -1.01
#